data_AF-A0A7S1KV20-F1
#
_entry.id   AF-A0A7S1KV20-F1
#
_cell.length_a   1.000
_cell.length_b   1.000
_cell.length_c   1.000
_cell.angle_alpha   90.00
_cell.angle_beta   90.00
_cell.angle_gamma   90.00
#
_symmetry.space_group_name_H-M   'P 1'
#
loop_
_entity.id
_entity.type
_entity.pdbx_description
1 polymer ?
#
loop_
_entity_poly.entity_id
_entity_poly.type
_entity_poly.pdbx_seq_one_letter_code
_entity_poly.pdbx_strand_id
1 'polypeptide(L)'
;MCKCIMTVINTTCAPTIHFKTLNPHLDHAMFDAIFCTEGNPYLYRCGHCQVSSFGVGGTNGHAIFWGEESKETPNYQAIFLRKLKEYRPPVIADGTNPKNWEWSGPGFDWKDDAKYTVKLEKEVTGEFCVKYERQEELEIEVPEFYSVTGTHNEWQDDRMMEGDVPGMYYVVVEVPDSGSLDFRVMVEGDNERLIGPDIEACRKRTAPIQGPEKDLTTFWRASGSPNSLLRIELYAPAKGKRFISWMRERDEDGGWGGGIAAEGEAEIE
;
A
#
# COMPACT_ATOMS: atom_id res chain seq x y z
N MET A 1 -16.93 5.64 35.25
CA MET A 1 -15.59 5.02 35.38
C MET A 1 -15.58 3.57 34.89
N CYS A 2 -16.28 2.63 35.54
CA CYS A 2 -16.23 1.20 35.16
C CYS A 2 -16.58 0.92 33.70
N LYS A 3 -17.59 1.60 33.13
CA LYS A 3 -17.93 1.51 31.69
C LYS A 3 -16.72 1.84 30.81
N CYS A 4 -16.00 2.92 31.12
CA CYS A 4 -14.83 3.36 30.35
C CYS A 4 -13.69 2.34 30.44
N ILE A 5 -13.42 1.79 31.63
CA ILE A 5 -12.43 0.73 31.82
C ILE A 5 -12.79 -0.49 30.98
N MET A 6 -14.03 -0.98 31.05
CA MET A 6 -14.48 -2.12 30.25
C MET A 6 -14.45 -1.85 28.75
N THR A 7 -14.72 -0.60 28.33
CA THR A 7 -14.66 -0.19 26.92
C THR A 7 -13.23 -0.28 26.39
N VAL A 8 -12.24 0.17 27.18
CA VAL A 8 -10.82 0.09 26.81
C VAL A 8 -10.34 -1.36 26.81
N ILE A 9 -10.69 -2.16 27.83
CA ILE A 9 -10.31 -3.59 27.93
C ILE A 9 -10.82 -4.42 26.76
N ASN A 10 -12.04 -4.14 26.28
CA ASN A 10 -12.67 -4.87 25.18
C ASN A 10 -12.59 -4.16 23.84
N THR A 11 -11.94 -2.98 23.80
CA THR A 11 -11.86 -2.11 22.61
C THR A 11 -13.19 -1.96 21.87
N THR A 12 -14.29 -1.84 22.62
CA THR A 12 -15.66 -1.78 22.09
C THR A 12 -16.54 -0.88 22.94
N CYS A 13 -17.14 0.14 22.33
CA CYS A 13 -18.11 1.05 22.94
C CYS A 13 -19.47 0.38 23.09
N ALA A 14 -20.03 0.39 24.31
CA ALA A 14 -21.41 -0.05 24.54
C ALA A 14 -22.43 1.02 24.13
N PRO A 15 -23.58 0.62 23.55
CA PRO A 15 -24.59 1.53 23.04
C PRO A 15 -25.21 2.40 24.12
N THR A 16 -25.68 3.58 23.71
CA THR A 16 -26.51 4.49 24.50
C THR A 16 -27.96 4.08 24.35
N ILE A 17 -28.59 3.77 25.48
CA ILE A 17 -29.99 3.35 25.52
C ILE A 17 -30.93 4.56 25.53
N HIS A 18 -32.19 4.33 25.16
CA HIS A 18 -33.25 5.36 25.10
C HIS A 18 -32.96 6.53 24.14
N PHE A 19 -32.02 6.35 23.22
CA PHE A 19 -31.66 7.35 22.20
C PHE A 19 -32.39 7.07 20.88
N LYS A 20 -33.66 7.49 20.78
CA LYS A 20 -34.49 7.32 19.56
C LYS A 20 -34.41 8.52 18.61
N THR A 21 -34.41 9.72 19.18
CA THR A 21 -34.39 10.99 18.46
C THR A 21 -33.45 11.92 19.20
N LEU A 22 -32.60 12.63 18.47
CA LEU A 22 -31.72 13.65 19.05
C LEU A 22 -32.57 14.79 19.65
N ASN A 23 -32.12 15.37 20.76
CA ASN A 23 -32.77 16.53 21.33
C ASN A 23 -32.71 17.70 20.32
N PRO A 24 -33.84 18.32 19.93
CA PRO A 24 -33.87 19.40 18.93
C PRO A 24 -33.12 20.67 19.36
N HIS A 25 -32.80 20.81 20.66
CA HIS A 25 -31.99 21.91 21.17
C HIS A 25 -30.48 21.63 21.10
N LEU A 26 -30.06 20.45 20.64
CA LEU A 26 -28.66 20.10 20.40
C LEU A 26 -28.39 20.09 18.90
N ASP A 27 -27.48 20.93 18.45
CA ASP A 27 -27.02 20.92 17.06
C ASP A 27 -25.86 19.93 16.89
N HIS A 28 -26.08 18.85 16.15
CA HIS A 28 -25.05 17.85 15.87
C HIS A 28 -23.96 18.40 14.94
N ALA A 29 -24.26 19.37 14.07
CA ALA A 29 -23.26 19.90 13.13
C ALA A 29 -22.12 20.65 13.83
N MET A 30 -22.32 21.05 15.09
CA MET A 30 -21.35 21.78 15.90
C MET A 30 -20.37 20.87 16.67
N PHE A 31 -20.58 19.55 16.66
CA PHE A 31 -19.72 18.60 17.37
C PHE A 31 -19.22 17.50 16.44
N ASP A 32 -17.91 17.30 16.39
CA ASP A 32 -17.29 16.16 15.72
C ASP A 32 -17.39 14.90 16.61
N ALA A 33 -18.64 14.49 16.87
CA ALA A 33 -18.96 13.37 17.74
C ALA A 33 -20.14 12.57 17.18
N ILE A 34 -20.03 11.24 17.29
CA ILE A 34 -21.09 10.32 16.86
C ILE A 34 -21.71 9.67 18.11
N PHE A 35 -23.03 9.73 18.21
CA PHE A 35 -23.76 9.03 19.27
C PHE A 35 -23.76 7.52 19.00
N CYS A 36 -23.16 6.74 19.90
CA CYS A 36 -23.13 5.29 19.79
C CYS A 36 -24.52 4.70 20.12
N THR A 37 -25.29 4.32 19.10
CA THR A 37 -26.61 3.64 19.24
C THR A 37 -26.50 2.12 19.21
N GLU A 38 -25.38 1.58 18.70
CA GLU A 38 -25.03 0.16 18.69
C GLU A 38 -23.64 -0.08 19.27
N GLY A 39 -23.23 -1.36 19.36
CA GLY A 39 -21.90 -1.75 19.81
C GLY A 39 -20.85 -1.40 18.77
N ASN A 40 -19.99 -0.42 19.06
CA ASN A 40 -19.00 0.08 18.10
C ASN A 40 -17.58 -0.33 18.50
N PRO A 41 -16.88 -1.16 17.72
CA PRO A 41 -15.50 -1.52 17.99
C PRO A 41 -14.56 -0.34 17.70
N TYR A 42 -13.40 -0.33 18.36
CA TYR A 42 -12.34 0.61 18.05
C TYR A 42 -11.68 0.21 16.73
N LEU A 43 -11.10 1.19 16.03
CA LEU A 43 -10.31 0.93 14.82
C LEU A 43 -9.04 0.11 15.13
N TYR A 44 -8.46 0.34 16.32
CA TYR A 44 -7.23 -0.30 16.77
C TYR A 44 -7.46 -1.09 18.06
N ARG A 45 -6.56 -2.03 18.35
CA ARG A 45 -6.56 -2.80 19.61
C ARG A 45 -6.08 -1.98 20.82
N CYS A 46 -5.92 -0.67 20.65
CA CYS A 46 -5.63 0.27 21.70
C CYS A 46 -6.44 1.54 21.47
N GLY A 47 -6.67 2.28 22.55
CA GLY A 47 -7.34 3.56 22.46
C GLY A 47 -7.65 4.15 23.82
N HIS A 48 -8.54 5.11 23.83
CA HIS A 48 -8.91 5.82 25.04
C HIS A 48 -10.43 5.99 25.15
N CYS A 49 -10.92 6.15 26.38
CA CYS A 49 -12.30 6.45 26.70
C CYS A 49 -12.32 7.52 27.79
N GLN A 50 -13.18 8.52 27.65
CA GLN A 50 -13.22 9.66 28.55
C GLN A 50 -14.52 9.69 29.34
N VAL A 51 -14.49 10.26 30.55
CA VAL A 51 -15.69 10.49 31.36
C VAL A 51 -15.65 11.89 31.94
N SER A 52 -16.76 12.61 31.79
CA SER A 52 -17.02 13.88 32.46
C SER A 52 -18.11 13.70 33.50
N SER A 53 -17.98 14.37 34.63
CA SER A 53 -19.00 14.46 35.67
C SER A 53 -19.12 15.90 36.15
N PHE A 54 -20.34 16.44 36.08
CA PHE A 54 -20.64 17.82 36.42
C PHE A 54 -21.58 17.84 37.63
N GLY A 55 -21.07 18.29 38.78
CA GLY A 55 -21.84 18.34 40.03
C GLY A 55 -22.74 19.57 40.09
N VAL A 56 -23.93 19.42 40.67
CA VAL A 56 -24.89 20.55 40.85
C VAL A 56 -24.28 21.71 41.65
N GLY A 57 -23.39 21.42 42.60
CA GLY A 57 -22.64 22.43 43.36
C GLY A 57 -21.50 23.11 42.61
N GLY A 58 -21.34 22.85 41.31
CA GLY A 58 -20.34 23.49 40.44
C GLY A 58 -18.95 22.83 40.44
N THR A 59 -18.71 21.80 41.26
CA THR A 59 -17.47 21.01 41.18
C THR A 59 -17.56 20.00 40.04
N ASN A 60 -16.58 20.04 39.13
CA ASN A 60 -16.53 19.22 37.93
C ASN A 60 -15.29 18.32 37.95
N GLY A 61 -15.42 17.14 37.36
CA GLY A 61 -14.32 16.19 37.19
C GLY A 61 -14.31 15.61 35.78
N HIS A 62 -13.12 15.47 35.22
CA HIS A 62 -12.91 14.82 33.92
C HIS A 62 -11.74 13.84 34.03
N ALA A 63 -11.90 12.65 33.46
CA ALA A 63 -10.86 11.63 33.46
C ALA A 63 -10.77 10.95 32.10
N ILE A 64 -9.54 10.65 31.70
CA ILE A 64 -9.19 9.96 30.46
C ILE A 64 -8.59 8.61 30.83
N PHE A 65 -9.17 7.53 30.30
CA PHE A 65 -8.67 6.17 30.42
C PHE A 65 -8.02 5.78 29.11
N TRP A 66 -6.79 5.29 29.15
CA TRP A 66 -6.08 4.75 27.99
C TRP A 66 -5.69 3.31 28.26
N GLY A 67 -5.64 2.49 27.22
CA GLY A 67 -5.17 1.12 27.31
C GLY A 67 -5.36 0.34 26.01
N GLU A 68 -5.17 -0.97 26.12
CA GLU A 68 -5.23 -1.91 25.02
C GLU A 68 -6.12 -3.12 25.33
N GLU A 69 -6.54 -3.81 24.29
CA GLU A 69 -7.40 -4.99 24.40
C GLU A 69 -6.70 -6.07 25.22
N SER A 70 -7.33 -6.52 26.30
CA SER A 70 -6.72 -7.52 27.20
C SER A 70 -6.77 -8.94 26.64
N LYS A 71 -7.48 -9.17 25.53
CA LYS A 71 -7.50 -10.48 24.89
C LYS A 71 -6.12 -10.73 24.29
N GLU A 72 -5.47 -11.80 24.71
CA GLU A 72 -4.27 -12.25 24.02
C GLU A 72 -4.60 -12.50 22.55
N THR A 73 -3.79 -11.96 21.64
CA THR A 73 -3.85 -12.42 20.25
C THR A 73 -3.64 -13.93 20.26
N PRO A 74 -4.52 -14.72 19.62
CA PRO A 74 -4.26 -16.13 19.46
C PRO A 74 -2.90 -16.28 18.77
N ASN A 75 -2.05 -17.17 19.28
CA ASN A 75 -0.81 -17.48 18.59
C ASN A 75 -1.15 -18.21 17.28
N TYR A 76 -1.31 -17.44 16.20
CA TYR A 76 -1.73 -17.95 14.91
C TYR A 76 -0.75 -18.99 14.37
N GLN A 77 0.54 -18.83 14.64
CA GLN A 77 1.56 -19.82 14.27
C GLN A 77 1.35 -21.14 15.03
N ALA A 78 1.09 -21.09 16.34
CA ALA A 78 0.81 -22.30 17.12
C ALA A 78 -0.51 -22.97 16.68
N ILE A 79 -1.55 -22.18 16.39
CA ILE A 79 -2.82 -22.70 15.86
C ILE A 79 -2.62 -23.33 14.49
N PHE A 80 -1.85 -22.68 13.61
CA PHE A 80 -1.51 -23.17 12.28
C PHE A 80 -0.73 -24.48 12.37
N LEU A 81 0.34 -24.54 13.17
CA LEU A 81 1.14 -25.76 13.37
C LEU A 81 0.32 -26.89 13.98
N ARG A 82 -0.60 -26.59 14.90
CA ARG A 82 -1.53 -27.59 15.45
C ARG A 82 -2.42 -28.18 14.35
N LYS A 83 -3.06 -27.32 13.54
CA LYS A 83 -3.87 -27.76 12.40
C LYS A 83 -3.05 -28.53 11.37
N LEU A 84 -1.84 -28.09 11.08
CA LEU A 84 -0.93 -28.76 10.15
C LEU A 84 -0.56 -30.18 10.60
N LYS A 85 -0.45 -30.42 11.92
CA LYS A 85 -0.22 -31.76 12.49
C LYS A 85 -1.47 -32.64 12.47
N GLU A 86 -2.63 -32.04 12.61
CA GLU A 86 -3.92 -32.72 12.69
C GLU A 86 -4.41 -33.16 11.31
N TYR A 87 -4.27 -32.30 10.30
CA TYR A 87 -4.72 -32.53 8.94
C TYR A 87 -3.56 -32.99 8.05
N ARG A 88 -3.79 -34.07 7.29
CA ARG A 88 -2.83 -34.58 6.30
C ARG A 88 -3.23 -34.08 4.92
N PRO A 89 -2.26 -33.93 3.99
CA PRO A 89 -2.59 -33.68 2.59
C PRO A 89 -3.45 -34.82 2.05
N PRO A 90 -4.65 -34.56 1.50
CA PRO A 90 -5.45 -35.61 0.90
C PRO A 90 -4.76 -36.22 -0.33
N VAL A 91 -4.95 -37.53 -0.49
CA VAL A 91 -4.76 -38.24 -1.76
C VAL A 91 -6.15 -38.37 -2.38
N ILE A 92 -6.41 -37.69 -3.49
CA ILE A 92 -7.67 -37.81 -4.22
C ILE A 92 -7.45 -38.84 -5.32
N ALA A 93 -8.03 -40.02 -5.16
CA ALA A 93 -7.91 -41.10 -6.14
C ALA A 93 -8.94 -40.92 -7.26
N ASP A 94 -8.50 -40.61 -8.48
CA ASP A 94 -9.34 -40.70 -9.68
C ASP A 94 -9.13 -42.05 -10.39
N GLY A 95 -10.01 -43.01 -10.08
CA GLY A 95 -9.99 -44.36 -10.66
C GLY A 95 -8.86 -45.27 -10.15
N THR A 96 -8.63 -46.37 -10.87
CA THR A 96 -7.66 -47.42 -10.50
C THR A 96 -6.23 -47.14 -10.97
N ASN A 97 -6.01 -46.13 -11.81
CA ASN A 97 -4.68 -45.77 -12.28
C ASN A 97 -4.03 -44.77 -11.31
N PRO A 98 -2.96 -45.15 -10.58
CA PRO A 98 -2.32 -44.26 -9.61
C PRO A 98 -1.76 -42.97 -10.22
N LYS A 99 -1.53 -42.93 -11.54
CA LYS A 99 -1.09 -41.71 -12.24
C LYS A 99 -2.13 -40.59 -12.24
N ASN A 100 -3.41 -40.93 -12.10
CA ASN A 100 -4.50 -39.96 -12.09
C ASN A 100 -4.82 -39.47 -10.66
N TRP A 101 -4.11 -39.98 -9.65
CA TRP A 101 -4.36 -39.59 -8.28
C TRP A 101 -3.72 -38.23 -8.02
N GLU A 102 -4.48 -37.31 -7.43
CA GLU A 102 -3.97 -36.01 -7.02
C GLU A 102 -3.38 -36.11 -5.60
N TRP A 103 -2.15 -35.64 -5.45
CA TRP A 103 -1.47 -35.52 -4.16
C TRP A 103 -1.18 -34.05 -3.89
N SER A 104 -1.67 -33.58 -2.75
CA SER A 104 -1.57 -32.17 -2.34
C SER A 104 -0.39 -31.89 -1.40
N GLY A 105 0.41 -32.91 -1.09
CA GLY A 105 1.60 -32.79 -0.27
C GLY A 105 2.87 -32.53 -1.09
N PRO A 106 4.03 -32.40 -0.43
CA PRO A 106 5.31 -32.28 -1.12
C PRO A 106 5.58 -33.52 -1.98
N GLY A 107 6.17 -33.31 -3.16
CA GLY A 107 6.61 -34.37 -4.06
C GLY A 107 7.66 -35.27 -3.41
N PHE A 108 7.83 -36.48 -3.96
CA PHE A 108 8.83 -37.44 -3.49
C PHE A 108 10.28 -36.99 -3.77
N ASP A 109 10.45 -35.98 -4.65
CA ASP A 109 11.71 -35.34 -5.05
C ASP A 109 12.15 -34.22 -4.10
N TRP A 110 11.87 -34.38 -2.80
CA TRP A 110 12.36 -33.50 -1.74
C TRP A 110 13.87 -33.24 -1.95
N LYS A 111 14.25 -31.98 -2.08
CA LYS A 111 15.63 -31.51 -1.91
C LYS A 111 15.66 -30.68 -0.61
N ASP A 112 16.75 -30.77 0.14
CA ASP A 112 16.87 -30.19 1.48
C ASP A 112 16.72 -28.65 1.52
N ASP A 113 16.78 -28.00 0.36
CA ASP A 113 16.70 -26.55 0.14
C ASP A 113 15.36 -26.05 -0.46
N ALA A 114 14.44 -26.95 -0.81
CA ALA A 114 13.16 -26.56 -1.41
C ALA A 114 12.22 -25.87 -0.41
N LYS A 115 11.80 -24.64 -0.71
CA LYS A 115 10.81 -23.89 0.07
C LYS A 115 9.40 -24.21 -0.41
N TYR A 116 8.46 -24.31 0.53
CA TYR A 116 7.04 -24.58 0.23
C TYR A 116 6.15 -23.55 0.93
N THR A 117 5.14 -23.08 0.22
CA THR A 117 4.00 -22.37 0.81
C THR A 117 2.96 -23.40 1.23
N VAL A 118 2.61 -23.41 2.51
CA VAL A 118 1.60 -24.33 3.06
C VAL A 118 0.28 -23.57 3.25
N LYS A 119 -0.77 -23.98 2.55
CA LYS A 119 -2.11 -23.40 2.65
C LYS A 119 -3.05 -24.34 3.38
N LEU A 120 -3.80 -23.79 4.34
CA LEU A 120 -4.86 -24.48 5.07
C LEU A 120 -6.21 -23.92 4.61
N GLU A 121 -6.92 -24.68 3.80
CA GLU A 121 -8.21 -24.29 3.22
C GLU A 121 -9.33 -25.10 3.88
N LYS A 122 -10.53 -24.52 3.97
CA LYS A 122 -11.72 -25.23 4.46
C LYS A 122 -12.53 -25.70 3.26
N GLU A 123 -12.72 -26.99 3.13
CA GLU A 123 -13.53 -27.59 2.07
C GLU A 123 -15.02 -27.36 2.29
N VAL A 124 -15.82 -27.59 1.24
CA VAL A 124 -17.29 -27.47 1.28
C VAL A 124 -17.91 -28.42 2.32
N THR A 125 -17.25 -29.56 2.57
CA THR A 125 -17.59 -30.55 3.61
C THR A 125 -17.40 -30.02 5.03
N GLY A 126 -16.68 -28.91 5.20
CA GLY A 126 -16.38 -28.28 6.48
C GLY A 126 -15.05 -28.72 7.11
N GLU A 127 -14.37 -29.70 6.52
CA GLU A 127 -13.04 -30.16 6.96
C GLU A 127 -11.93 -29.25 6.42
N PHE A 128 -10.79 -29.20 7.12
CA PHE A 128 -9.63 -28.46 6.64
C PHE A 128 -8.76 -29.38 5.78
N CYS A 129 -8.32 -28.89 4.61
CA CYS A 129 -7.32 -29.56 3.79
C CYS A 129 -6.02 -28.74 3.77
N VAL A 130 -4.89 -29.46 3.73
CA VAL A 130 -3.55 -28.87 3.67
C VAL A 130 -3.02 -29.05 2.26
N LYS A 131 -2.62 -27.95 1.62
CA LYS A 131 -2.02 -27.94 0.29
C LYS A 131 -0.62 -27.37 0.36
N TYR A 132 0.32 -28.01 -0.34
CA TYR A 132 1.71 -27.58 -0.45
C TYR A 132 1.97 -27.07 -1.86
N GLU A 133 2.40 -25.82 -1.97
CA GLU A 133 2.84 -25.22 -3.23
C GLU A 133 4.35 -25.00 -3.15
N ARG A 134 5.11 -25.65 -4.04
CA ARG A 134 6.56 -25.43 -4.11
C ARG A 134 6.81 -23.98 -4.50
N GLN A 135 7.61 -23.26 -3.71
CA GLN A 135 8.14 -21.98 -4.13
C GLN A 135 9.31 -22.28 -5.07
N GLU A 136 9.12 -22.00 -6.35
CA GLU A 136 10.23 -21.85 -7.26
C GLU A 136 10.98 -20.58 -6.82
N GLU A 137 12.16 -20.77 -6.24
CA GLU A 137 13.08 -19.68 -5.95
C GLU A 137 13.63 -19.21 -7.29
N LEU A 138 12.84 -18.39 -7.99
CA LEU A 138 13.33 -17.63 -9.12
C LEU A 138 14.46 -16.77 -8.57
N GLU A 139 15.68 -17.01 -9.04
CA GLU A 139 16.77 -16.05 -8.88
C GLU A 139 16.25 -14.72 -9.43
N ILE A 140 15.98 -13.79 -8.53
CA ILE A 140 15.51 -12.48 -8.95
C ILE A 140 16.76 -11.77 -9.46
N GLU A 141 16.90 -11.74 -10.79
CA GLU A 141 17.85 -10.84 -11.44
C GLU A 141 17.52 -9.42 -11.00
N VAL A 142 18.39 -8.85 -10.18
CA VAL A 142 18.34 -7.45 -9.77
C VAL A 142 19.04 -6.66 -10.88
N PRO A 143 18.34 -5.78 -11.60
CA PRO A 143 18.98 -4.98 -12.64
C PRO A 143 20.07 -4.07 -12.07
N GLU A 144 21.15 -3.88 -12.80
CA GLU A 144 22.27 -3.04 -12.36
C GLU A 144 21.92 -1.55 -12.35
N PHE A 145 21.07 -1.10 -13.28
CA PHE A 145 20.60 0.28 -13.35
C PHE A 145 19.28 0.40 -14.11
N TYR A 146 18.65 1.56 -13.98
CA TYR A 146 17.46 1.96 -14.74
C TYR A 146 17.75 3.23 -15.53
N SER A 147 17.07 3.40 -16.66
CA SER A 147 17.09 4.63 -17.45
C SER A 147 15.68 5.15 -17.65
N VAL A 148 15.50 6.46 -17.72
CA VAL A 148 14.25 7.09 -18.17
C VAL A 148 14.34 7.37 -19.67
N THR A 149 13.23 7.24 -20.37
CA THR A 149 13.10 7.60 -21.78
C THR A 149 11.77 8.31 -22.00
N GLY A 150 11.76 9.38 -22.79
CA GLY A 150 10.57 10.20 -22.94
C GLY A 150 10.75 11.41 -23.85
N THR A 151 9.77 12.31 -23.78
CA THR A 151 9.76 13.54 -24.58
C THR A 151 10.92 14.50 -24.27
N HIS A 152 11.58 14.40 -23.11
CA HIS A 152 12.73 15.25 -22.76
C HIS A 152 14.01 14.87 -23.51
N ASN A 153 14.13 13.62 -23.95
CA ASN A 153 15.34 13.10 -24.60
C ASN A 153 15.04 12.40 -25.92
N GLU A 154 13.95 12.80 -26.61
CA GLU A 154 13.54 12.20 -27.90
C GLU A 154 13.41 10.67 -27.86
N TRP A 155 12.94 10.14 -26.72
CA TRP A 155 12.83 8.71 -26.44
C TRP A 155 14.16 7.94 -26.54
N GLN A 156 15.28 8.59 -26.22
CA GLN A 156 16.59 7.95 -26.05
C GLN A 156 16.77 7.45 -24.60
N ASP A 157 17.96 6.94 -24.27
CA ASP A 157 18.31 6.54 -22.92
C ASP A 157 18.85 7.72 -22.08
N ASP A 158 18.34 7.85 -20.86
CA ASP A 158 18.82 8.79 -19.86
C ASP A 158 18.95 8.07 -18.51
N ARG A 159 20.19 7.82 -18.09
CA ARG A 159 20.48 6.92 -16.96
C ARG A 159 20.08 7.54 -15.64
N MET A 160 19.36 6.79 -14.81
CA MET A 160 19.01 7.19 -13.45
C MET A 160 20.20 7.02 -12.50
N MET A 161 20.32 7.95 -11.56
CA MET A 161 21.25 7.88 -10.43
C MET A 161 20.67 7.02 -9.30
N GLU A 162 21.53 6.38 -8.53
CA GLU A 162 21.13 5.69 -7.29
C GLU A 162 20.80 6.71 -6.19
N GLY A 163 19.68 6.49 -5.49
CA GLY A 163 19.26 7.29 -4.34
C GLY A 163 19.84 6.81 -3.01
N ASP A 164 19.47 7.49 -1.93
CA ASP A 164 20.00 7.21 -0.57
C ASP A 164 19.51 5.87 0.03
N VAL A 165 18.49 5.26 -0.56
CA VAL A 165 17.87 4.01 -0.08
C VAL A 165 18.12 2.91 -1.11
N PRO A 166 18.53 1.70 -0.70
CA PRO A 166 18.71 0.57 -1.62
C PRO A 166 17.47 0.31 -2.49
N GLY A 167 17.68 0.23 -3.81
CA GLY A 167 16.61 0.04 -4.79
C GLY A 167 15.88 1.32 -5.17
N MET A 168 16.30 2.49 -4.68
CA MET A 168 15.80 3.79 -5.12
C MET A 168 16.69 4.35 -6.23
N TYR A 169 16.06 4.83 -7.30
CA TYR A 169 16.73 5.46 -8.44
C TYR A 169 16.03 6.78 -8.75
N TYR A 170 16.77 7.79 -9.18
CA TYR A 170 16.19 9.07 -9.56
C TYR A 170 16.92 9.73 -10.73
N VAL A 171 16.21 10.59 -11.47
CA VAL A 171 16.78 11.46 -12.49
C VAL A 171 16.08 12.81 -12.43
N VAL A 172 16.81 13.87 -12.75
CA VAL A 172 16.28 15.24 -12.81
C VAL A 172 16.25 15.65 -14.26
N VAL A 173 15.06 15.99 -14.76
CA VAL A 173 14.83 16.30 -16.17
C VAL A 173 14.12 17.64 -16.31
N GLU A 174 14.41 18.36 -17.37
CA GLU A 174 13.72 19.61 -17.71
C GLU A 174 12.36 19.32 -18.36
N VAL A 175 11.33 20.06 -17.95
CA VAL A 175 10.00 19.96 -18.55
C VAL A 175 10.01 20.69 -19.91
N PRO A 176 9.63 20.02 -21.01
CA PRO A 176 9.60 20.64 -22.34
C PRO A 176 8.66 21.86 -22.43
N ASP A 177 8.82 22.66 -23.48
CA ASP A 177 7.99 23.86 -23.75
C ASP A 177 6.48 23.59 -23.82
N SER A 178 6.09 22.33 -24.06
CA SER A 178 4.70 21.89 -24.04
C SER A 178 4.05 21.93 -22.64
N GLY A 179 4.84 22.04 -21.58
CA GLY A 179 4.39 21.98 -20.18
C GLY A 179 4.00 20.57 -19.70
N SER A 180 4.28 19.54 -20.53
CA SER A 180 4.05 18.14 -20.18
C SER A 180 5.22 17.26 -20.58
N LEU A 181 5.60 16.37 -19.68
CA LEU A 181 6.62 15.38 -19.88
C LEU A 181 5.98 13.98 -19.94
N ASP A 182 6.07 13.35 -21.10
CA ASP A 182 5.72 11.95 -21.28
C ASP A 182 6.98 11.09 -21.13
N PHE A 183 6.94 10.09 -20.24
CA PHE A 183 8.11 9.24 -19.96
C PHE A 183 7.74 7.81 -19.56
N ARG A 184 8.70 6.91 -19.73
CA ARG A 184 8.71 5.52 -19.23
C ARG A 184 10.11 5.18 -18.73
N VAL A 185 10.24 4.01 -18.11
CA VAL A 185 11.50 3.51 -17.57
C VAL A 185 11.99 2.33 -18.39
N MET A 186 13.30 2.20 -18.57
CA MET A 186 13.97 1.07 -19.20
C MET A 186 14.83 0.35 -18.17
N VAL A 187 14.86 -0.97 -18.23
CA VAL A 187 15.78 -1.79 -17.43
C VAL A 187 17.11 -1.84 -18.17
N GLU A 188 18.20 -1.39 -17.54
CA GLU A 188 19.56 -1.44 -18.10
C GLU A 188 19.70 -0.77 -19.48
N GLY A 189 18.85 0.22 -19.76
CA GLY A 189 18.82 0.92 -21.05
C GLY A 189 18.31 0.08 -22.22
N ASP A 190 17.73 -1.09 -21.97
CA ASP A 190 17.22 -1.98 -23.00
C ASP A 190 15.81 -1.57 -23.48
N ASN A 191 15.69 -1.28 -24.78
CA ASN A 191 14.42 -0.93 -25.43
C ASN A 191 13.42 -2.09 -25.49
N GLU A 192 13.85 -3.33 -25.23
CA GLU A 192 12.98 -4.50 -25.11
C GLU A 192 12.54 -4.78 -23.66
N ARG A 193 12.98 -3.97 -22.69
CA ARG A 193 12.67 -4.14 -21.25
C ARG A 193 12.12 -2.84 -20.67
N LEU A 194 10.92 -2.49 -21.12
CA LEU A 194 10.23 -1.25 -20.75
C LEU A 194 9.33 -1.44 -19.53
N ILE A 195 9.27 -0.43 -18.67
CA ILE A 195 8.45 -0.33 -17.46
C ILE A 195 7.58 0.91 -17.59
N GLY A 196 6.28 0.75 -17.41
CA GLY A 196 5.27 1.78 -17.66
C GLY A 196 3.99 1.54 -16.87
N PRO A 197 3.02 2.46 -16.96
CA PRO A 197 1.71 2.30 -16.33
C PRO A 197 0.83 1.31 -17.11
N ASP A 198 -0.22 0.81 -16.46
CA ASP A 198 -1.28 0.02 -17.10
C ASP A 198 -2.21 0.83 -18.01
N ILE A 199 -2.18 2.16 -17.92
CA ILE A 199 -3.06 3.09 -18.64
C ILE A 199 -2.22 4.04 -19.49
N GLU A 200 -2.67 4.31 -20.72
CA GLU A 200 -2.04 5.28 -21.61
C GLU A 200 -2.11 6.72 -21.05
N ALA A 201 -1.05 7.52 -21.22
CA ALA A 201 -0.94 8.88 -20.72
C ALA A 201 -1.31 9.03 -19.23
N CYS A 202 -0.80 8.12 -18.39
CA CYS A 202 -1.18 8.04 -16.98
C CYS A 202 -0.64 9.21 -16.15
N ARG A 203 -1.54 9.96 -15.50
CA ARG A 203 -1.18 11.05 -14.58
C ARG A 203 -1.10 10.64 -13.11
N LYS A 204 -1.44 9.37 -12.79
CA LYS A 204 -1.52 8.86 -11.42
C LYS A 204 -0.20 8.19 -11.02
N ARG A 205 0.36 8.61 -9.89
CA ARG A 205 1.53 7.96 -9.26
C ARG A 205 1.21 6.60 -8.63
N THR A 206 -0.07 6.31 -8.41
CA THR A 206 -0.57 5.09 -7.77
C THR A 206 -1.07 4.05 -8.77
N ALA A 207 -0.91 4.29 -10.08
CA ALA A 207 -1.31 3.32 -11.09
C ALA A 207 -0.44 2.05 -11.00
N PRO A 208 -0.99 0.86 -11.24
CA PRO A 208 -0.21 -0.36 -11.38
C PRO A 208 0.93 -0.18 -12.39
N ILE A 209 2.13 -0.61 -12.01
CA ILE A 209 3.32 -0.59 -12.85
C ILE A 209 3.43 -1.94 -13.57
N GLN A 210 3.50 -1.91 -14.89
CA GLN A 210 3.71 -3.06 -15.78
C GLN A 210 5.18 -3.16 -16.20
N GLY A 211 5.55 -4.31 -16.78
CA GLY A 211 6.90 -4.57 -17.26
C GLY A 211 7.84 -5.21 -16.24
N PRO A 212 9.04 -5.65 -16.69
CA PRO A 212 9.67 -5.28 -17.96
C PRO A 212 9.02 -5.98 -19.16
N GLU A 213 8.58 -5.24 -20.18
CA GLU A 213 7.91 -5.73 -21.39
C GLU A 213 8.50 -5.09 -22.65
N LYS A 214 8.50 -5.82 -23.78
CA LYS A 214 9.16 -5.42 -25.03
C LYS A 214 8.44 -4.34 -25.82
N ASP A 215 7.13 -4.46 -25.95
CA ASP A 215 6.33 -3.61 -26.83
C ASP A 215 5.39 -2.69 -26.03
N LEU A 216 5.90 -2.14 -24.92
CA LEU A 216 5.11 -1.29 -24.03
C LEU A 216 4.91 0.11 -24.63
N THR A 217 3.66 0.41 -24.99
CA THR A 217 3.26 1.69 -25.58
C THR A 217 2.74 2.71 -24.57
N THR A 218 2.52 2.30 -23.33
CA THR A 218 2.02 3.16 -22.25
C THR A 218 3.13 3.99 -21.62
N PHE A 219 2.79 5.18 -21.12
CA PHE A 219 3.72 6.12 -20.50
C PHE A 219 3.03 6.95 -19.42
N TRP A 220 3.83 7.44 -18.47
CA TRP A 220 3.38 8.44 -17.51
C TRP A 220 3.44 9.83 -18.12
N ARG A 221 2.46 10.67 -17.79
CA ARG A 221 2.39 12.07 -18.18
C ARG A 221 2.50 12.94 -16.94
N ALA A 222 3.66 13.56 -16.75
CA ALA A 222 3.87 14.59 -15.73
C ALA A 222 3.55 15.97 -16.30
N SER A 223 3.04 16.88 -15.47
CA SER A 223 2.76 18.27 -15.84
C SER A 223 3.64 19.20 -15.01
N GLY A 224 4.24 20.20 -15.65
CA GLY A 224 5.15 21.15 -15.03
C GLY A 224 5.15 22.49 -15.77
N SER A 225 5.78 23.50 -15.17
CA SER A 225 6.01 24.75 -15.90
C SER A 225 7.10 24.50 -16.97
N PRO A 226 7.00 25.07 -18.18
CA PRO A 226 8.09 25.02 -19.15
C PRO A 226 9.43 25.41 -18.53
N ASN A 227 10.50 24.68 -18.84
CA ASN A 227 11.86 24.91 -18.31
C ASN A 227 11.99 24.79 -16.79
N SER A 228 11.03 24.13 -16.11
CA SER A 228 11.20 23.76 -14.70
C SER A 228 11.81 22.36 -14.57
N LEU A 229 12.54 22.13 -13.48
CA LEU A 229 13.12 20.83 -13.18
C LEU A 229 12.09 19.89 -12.53
N LEU A 230 12.06 18.65 -13.01
CA LEU A 230 11.25 17.57 -12.48
C LEU A 230 12.15 16.40 -12.09
N ARG A 231 12.10 16.03 -10.82
CA ARG A 231 12.73 14.82 -10.29
C ARG A 231 11.79 13.65 -10.48
N ILE A 232 12.21 12.64 -11.24
CA ILE A 232 11.52 11.36 -11.38
C ILE A 232 12.22 10.34 -10.48
N GLU A 233 11.45 9.61 -9.69
CA GLU A 233 11.94 8.66 -8.72
C GLU A 233 11.29 7.29 -8.93
N LEU A 234 12.12 6.24 -8.98
CA LEU A 234 11.71 4.85 -9.08
C LEU A 234 12.25 4.08 -7.88
N TYR A 235 11.36 3.49 -7.09
CA TYR A 235 11.71 2.50 -6.08
C TYR A 235 11.44 1.10 -6.63
N ALA A 236 12.50 0.33 -6.84
CA ALA A 236 12.51 -1.03 -7.38
C ALA A 236 13.33 -1.97 -6.47
N PRO A 237 12.73 -2.47 -5.37
CA PRO A 237 13.41 -3.41 -4.48
C PRO A 237 13.54 -4.80 -5.13
N ALA A 238 14.58 -5.56 -4.76
CA ALA A 238 14.78 -6.94 -5.22
C ALA A 238 13.57 -7.84 -4.91
N LYS A 239 12.88 -7.61 -3.79
CA LYS A 239 11.63 -8.30 -3.45
C LYS A 239 10.57 -7.28 -3.06
N GLY A 240 9.47 -7.24 -3.80
CA GLY A 240 8.32 -6.38 -3.48
C GLY A 240 7.72 -5.72 -4.71
N LYS A 241 6.83 -4.76 -4.46
CA LYS A 241 6.22 -3.94 -5.51
C LYS A 241 7.11 -2.75 -5.84
N ARG A 242 7.13 -2.37 -7.12
CA ARG A 242 7.77 -1.13 -7.58
C ARG A 242 6.86 0.06 -7.31
N PHE A 243 7.46 1.22 -7.11
CA PHE A 243 6.74 2.49 -6.94
C PHE A 243 7.43 3.56 -7.77
N ILE A 244 6.64 4.48 -8.32
CA ILE A 244 7.16 5.61 -9.09
C ILE A 244 6.57 6.91 -8.55
N SER A 245 7.39 7.94 -8.48
CA SER A 245 6.99 9.28 -8.08
C SER A 245 7.67 10.29 -8.99
N TRP A 246 7.09 11.48 -9.07
CA TRP A 246 7.74 12.61 -9.72
C TRP A 246 7.31 13.90 -9.04
N MET A 247 8.27 14.78 -8.79
CA MET A 247 8.09 16.01 -8.03
C MET A 247 8.93 17.13 -8.63
N ARG A 248 8.49 18.38 -8.44
CA ARG A 248 9.27 19.54 -8.87
C ARG A 248 10.54 19.62 -8.02
N GLU A 249 11.65 19.88 -8.69
CA GLU A 249 12.93 20.15 -8.04
C GLU A 249 13.24 21.64 -8.16
N ARG A 250 14.04 22.15 -7.22
CA ARG A 250 14.50 23.54 -7.27
C ARG A 250 15.78 23.60 -8.10
N ASP A 251 15.96 24.68 -8.83
CA ASP A 251 17.19 24.96 -9.56
C ASP A 251 18.35 25.21 -8.58
N GLU A 252 19.59 25.26 -9.06
CA GLU A 252 20.80 25.48 -8.25
C GLU A 252 20.73 26.75 -7.38
N ASP A 253 19.96 27.76 -7.82
CA ASP A 253 19.70 29.01 -7.10
C ASP A 253 18.57 28.93 -6.06
N GLY A 254 17.98 27.75 -5.85
CA GLY A 254 16.83 27.54 -4.95
C GLY A 254 15.50 28.08 -5.50
N GLY A 255 15.48 28.55 -6.75
CA GLY A 255 14.28 28.93 -7.50
C GLY A 255 13.49 27.71 -7.95
N TRP A 256 12.21 27.90 -8.30
CA TRP A 256 11.33 26.81 -8.73
C TRP A 256 11.33 26.56 -10.25
N GLY A 257 12.16 27.28 -11.02
CA GLY A 257 12.16 27.25 -12.48
C GLY A 257 10.82 27.63 -13.13
N GLY A 258 10.86 28.27 -14.30
CA GLY A 258 9.66 28.59 -15.05
C GLY A 258 8.95 29.88 -14.58
N GLY A 259 9.48 31.02 -15.02
CA GLY A 259 8.79 32.29 -15.00
C GLY A 259 9.38 33.25 -16.03
N ILE A 260 8.66 33.50 -17.13
CA ILE A 260 8.80 34.78 -17.83
C ILE A 260 8.19 35.81 -16.88
N ALA A 261 9.02 36.68 -16.30
CA ALA A 261 8.55 37.90 -15.68
C ALA A 261 7.88 38.73 -16.78
N ALA A 262 6.54 38.70 -16.85
CA ALA A 262 5.79 39.69 -17.58
C ALA A 262 5.84 40.99 -16.78
N GLU A 263 6.93 41.75 -16.95
CA GLU A 263 6.93 43.19 -16.65
C GLU A 263 6.05 43.89 -17.69
N GLY A 264 4.74 43.89 -17.42
CA GLY A 264 3.79 44.76 -18.10
C GLY A 264 3.61 46.02 -17.26
N GLU A 265 4.33 47.09 -17.60
CA GLU A 265 3.99 48.44 -17.18
C GLU A 265 2.59 48.76 -17.71
N ALA A 266 1.61 48.87 -16.82
CA ALA A 266 0.32 49.47 -17.13
C ALA A 266 0.40 50.95 -16.76
N GLU A 267 0.65 51.80 -17.77
CA GLU A 267 0.36 53.23 -17.69
C GLU A 267 -1.15 53.42 -17.50
N ILE A 268 -1.51 54.25 -16.53
CA ILE A 268 -2.87 54.71 -16.28
C ILE A 268 -3.01 56.08 -16.95
N GLU A 269 -3.91 56.19 -17.92
CA GLU A 269 -4.58 57.45 -18.29
C GLU A 269 -5.98 57.51 -17.66
#